data_AF-A0A8J2IIK5-F1
#
_entry.id   AF-A0A8J2IIK5-F1
#
_cell.length_a   1.000
_cell.length_b   1.000
_cell.length_c   1.000
_cell.angle_alpha   90.00
_cell.angle_beta   90.00
_cell.angle_gamma   90.00
#
_symmetry.space_group_name_H-M   'P 1'
#
loop_
_entity.id
_entity.type
_entity.pdbx_description
1 polymer ?
#
loop_
_entity_poly.entity_id
_entity_poly.type
_entity_poly.pdbx_seq_one_letter_code
_entity_poly.pdbx_strand_id
1 'polypeptide(L)'
;MSDIIKQTIDHVWGFPRGTKAHPGGRKNPDNEQGYRRWGFPIYRTYYGKESDEHWQSLLYSLRHQTKLAFGFYEDNEEVDQDDRRKLRELFDLDIREDPSALDGINVRSLRDFCNAELLKETEVVKKGNMQIRENTRPHQGQALSDFLFNFVLLADEAVLKDVERGEYVLKAVSLLWDGDSGWGWMRIPTGYLLELWNFLLWNDDRTERCLRFHGPEEDLDIHIWIGDMAIDGTGKCSEIRRRQHYSTQRDCTDW
;
A
#
# COMPACT_ATOMS: atom_id res chain seq x y z
N MET A 1 -22.88 2.84 -0.67
CA MET A 1 -21.49 2.52 -0.32
C MET A 1 -21.11 1.32 -1.15
N SER A 2 -20.01 1.38 -1.92
CA SER A 2 -19.56 0.18 -2.63
C SER A 2 -19.09 -0.85 -1.61
N ASP A 3 -19.41 -2.11 -1.86
CA ASP A 3 -18.80 -3.22 -1.13
C ASP A 3 -17.31 -3.29 -1.51
N ILE A 4 -16.46 -2.76 -0.62
CA ILE A 4 -15.00 -2.71 -0.77
C ILE A 4 -14.41 -4.11 -0.94
N ILE A 5 -14.99 -5.12 -0.27
CA ILE A 5 -14.55 -6.51 -0.37
C ILE A 5 -14.79 -6.99 -1.79
N LYS A 6 -15.97 -6.72 -2.35
CA LYS A 6 -16.27 -7.02 -3.75
C LYS A 6 -15.33 -6.31 -4.72
N GLN A 7 -15.11 -5.01 -4.54
CA GLN A 7 -14.21 -4.25 -5.42
C GLN A 7 -12.77 -4.78 -5.37
N THR A 8 -12.27 -5.08 -4.18
CA THR A 8 -10.92 -5.65 -4.03
C THR A 8 -10.86 -7.03 -4.69
N ILE A 9 -11.86 -7.90 -4.48
CA ILE A 9 -11.89 -9.20 -5.15
C ILE A 9 -11.90 -9.05 -6.67
N ASP A 10 -12.63 -8.09 -7.22
CA ASP A 10 -12.68 -7.89 -8.68
C ASP A 10 -11.30 -7.49 -9.26
N HIS A 11 -10.46 -6.83 -8.47
CA HIS A 11 -9.06 -6.52 -8.83
C HIS A 11 -8.11 -7.71 -8.63
N VAL A 12 -8.37 -8.56 -7.65
CA VAL A 12 -7.51 -9.69 -7.29
C VAL A 12 -7.82 -10.92 -8.14
N TRP A 13 -9.07 -11.07 -8.57
CA TRP A 13 -9.52 -12.15 -9.44
C TRP A 13 -9.19 -11.85 -10.90
N GLY A 14 -8.49 -12.75 -11.58
CA GLY A 14 -8.16 -12.58 -12.99
C GLY A 14 -7.44 -13.80 -13.55
N PHE A 15 -7.38 -13.90 -14.88
CA PHE A 15 -6.59 -14.93 -15.55
C PHE A 15 -5.63 -14.26 -16.52
N PRO A 16 -4.42 -14.84 -16.70
CA PRO A 16 -3.58 -14.48 -17.83
C PRO A 16 -4.36 -14.60 -19.14
N ARG A 17 -4.10 -13.69 -20.09
CA ARG A 17 -4.76 -13.72 -21.40
C ARG A 17 -4.59 -15.11 -22.04
N GLY A 18 -5.69 -15.70 -22.48
CA GLY A 18 -5.72 -17.01 -23.13
C GLY A 18 -6.03 -18.19 -22.21
N THR A 19 -6.04 -17.98 -20.88
CA THR A 19 -6.49 -18.99 -19.92
C THR A 19 -8.01 -18.91 -19.74
N LYS A 20 -8.69 -20.06 -19.76
CA LYS A 20 -10.14 -20.14 -19.52
C LYS A 20 -10.40 -20.62 -18.09
N ALA A 21 -11.34 -19.96 -17.42
CA ALA A 21 -11.86 -20.43 -16.15
C ALA A 21 -12.73 -21.68 -16.36
N HIS A 22 -12.66 -22.62 -15.42
CA HIS A 22 -13.63 -23.69 -15.25
C HIS A 22 -15.02 -23.10 -14.92
N PRO A 23 -16.13 -23.78 -15.29
CA PRO A 23 -17.48 -23.33 -14.95
C PRO A 23 -17.66 -23.07 -13.46
N GLY A 24 -18.46 -22.07 -13.07
CA GLY A 24 -18.63 -21.67 -11.65
C GLY A 24 -17.78 -20.48 -11.21
N GLY A 25 -16.95 -19.93 -12.11
CA GLY A 25 -16.27 -18.65 -11.90
C GLY A 25 -15.35 -18.67 -10.67
N ARG A 26 -15.31 -17.56 -9.93
CA ARG A 26 -14.41 -17.39 -8.77
C ARG A 26 -14.70 -18.25 -7.56
N LYS A 27 -15.91 -18.83 -7.51
CA LYS A 27 -16.34 -19.75 -6.43
C LYS A 27 -15.98 -21.22 -6.72
N ASN A 28 -15.50 -21.54 -7.93
CA ASN A 28 -15.02 -22.89 -8.23
C ASN A 28 -13.59 -23.07 -7.69
N PRO A 29 -13.33 -24.09 -6.84
CA PRO A 29 -11.98 -24.38 -6.33
C PRO A 29 -10.94 -24.68 -7.42
N ASP A 30 -11.34 -25.26 -8.55
CA ASP A 30 -10.44 -25.53 -9.70
C ASP A 30 -9.89 -24.24 -10.34
N ASN A 31 -10.48 -23.09 -10.01
CA ASN A 31 -10.06 -21.80 -10.50
C ASN A 31 -9.19 -21.03 -9.49
N GLU A 32 -8.70 -21.65 -8.41
CA GLU A 32 -7.91 -20.96 -7.37
C GLU A 32 -6.67 -20.23 -7.92
N GLN A 33 -6.06 -20.77 -8.97
CA GLN A 33 -4.96 -20.14 -9.73
C GLN A 33 -5.31 -18.76 -10.35
N GLY A 34 -6.59 -18.42 -10.43
CA GLY A 34 -7.07 -17.11 -10.87
C GLY A 34 -6.99 -16.02 -9.79
N TYR A 35 -6.75 -16.39 -8.53
CA TYR A 35 -6.51 -15.39 -7.48
C TYR A 35 -5.06 -14.90 -7.50
N ARG A 36 -4.91 -13.58 -7.41
CA ARG A 36 -3.63 -12.89 -7.23
C ARG A 36 -3.39 -12.60 -5.75
N ARG A 37 -2.15 -12.26 -5.38
CA ARG A 37 -1.89 -11.68 -4.06
C ARG A 37 -2.18 -10.19 -4.13
N TRP A 38 -2.60 -9.61 -3.01
CA TRP A 38 -2.82 -8.17 -2.90
C TRP A 38 -2.17 -7.64 -1.63
N GLY A 39 -2.01 -6.31 -1.59
CA GLY A 39 -1.30 -5.64 -0.52
C GLY A 39 -0.22 -4.75 -1.10
N PHE A 40 0.88 -4.61 -0.38
CA PHE A 40 1.83 -3.53 -0.63
C PHE A 40 3.25 -4.06 -0.79
N PRO A 41 4.00 -3.58 -1.78
CA PRO A 41 5.46 -3.64 -1.73
C PRO A 41 5.97 -2.75 -0.62
N ILE A 42 6.92 -3.28 0.15
CA ILE A 42 7.56 -2.55 1.24
C ILE A 42 9.07 -2.60 1.07
N TYR A 43 9.67 -1.41 1.01
CA TYR A 43 11.09 -1.22 0.81
C TYR A 43 11.74 -0.87 2.14
N ARG A 44 12.77 -1.63 2.50
CA ARG A 44 13.65 -1.30 3.61
C ARG A 44 14.84 -0.53 3.07
N THR A 45 15.21 0.59 3.68
CA THR A 45 16.36 1.41 3.24
C THR A 45 17.37 1.68 4.35
N TYR A 46 17.16 1.11 5.54
CA TYR A 46 18.09 1.21 6.65
C TYR A 46 18.46 -0.18 7.17
N TYR A 47 19.76 -0.44 7.23
CA TYR A 47 20.32 -1.75 7.54
C TYR A 47 21.30 -1.69 8.71
N GLY A 48 21.38 -2.80 9.46
CA GLY A 48 22.17 -2.89 10.68
C GLY A 48 21.54 -3.87 11.66
N LYS A 49 22.35 -4.43 12.56
CA LYS A 49 21.94 -5.51 13.46
C LYS A 49 20.73 -5.13 14.33
N GLU A 50 20.71 -3.92 14.87
CA GLU A 50 19.61 -3.42 15.70
C GLU A 50 18.34 -3.20 14.84
N SER A 51 18.51 -2.69 13.62
CA SER A 51 17.40 -2.46 12.69
C SER A 51 16.73 -3.75 12.19
N ASP A 52 17.43 -4.89 12.20
CA ASP A 52 16.87 -6.18 11.76
C ASP A 52 15.72 -6.65 12.65
N GLU A 53 15.84 -6.50 13.97
CA GLU A 53 14.79 -6.88 14.92
C GLU A 53 13.56 -5.98 14.76
N HIS A 54 13.76 -4.66 14.66
CA HIS A 54 12.69 -3.70 14.44
C HIS A 54 12.01 -3.89 13.09
N TRP A 55 12.76 -4.25 12.05
CA TRP A 55 12.21 -4.59 10.76
C TRP A 55 11.28 -5.81 10.82
N GLN A 56 11.71 -6.90 11.47
CA GLN A 56 10.85 -8.08 11.63
C GLN A 56 9.60 -7.76 12.46
N SER A 57 9.74 -6.94 13.50
CA SER A 57 8.60 -6.49 14.31
C SER A 57 7.60 -5.66 13.49
N LEU A 58 8.10 -4.76 12.64
CA LEU A 58 7.27 -3.96 11.73
C LEU A 58 6.49 -4.84 10.76
N LEU A 59 7.16 -5.80 10.11
CA LEU A 59 6.53 -6.74 9.17
C LEU A 59 5.46 -7.61 9.86
N TYR A 60 5.74 -8.06 11.09
CA TYR A 60 4.78 -8.80 11.89
C TYR A 60 3.54 -7.93 12.19
N SER A 61 3.76 -6.71 12.68
CA SER A 61 2.68 -5.78 13.02
C SER A 61 1.80 -5.47 11.81
N LEU A 62 2.39 -5.13 10.67
CA LEU A 62 1.66 -4.85 9.42
C LEU A 62 0.76 -6.02 8.99
N ARG A 63 1.32 -7.23 8.96
CA ARG A 63 0.55 -8.44 8.60
C ARG A 63 -0.56 -8.72 9.59
N HIS A 64 -0.26 -8.63 10.88
CA HIS A 64 -1.19 -8.99 11.92
C HIS A 64 -2.35 -7.99 12.00
N GLN A 65 -2.05 -6.69 12.06
CA GLN A 65 -3.05 -5.63 12.16
C GLN A 65 -3.93 -5.54 10.92
N THR A 66 -3.36 -5.69 9.71
CA THR A 66 -4.16 -5.71 8.48
C THR A 66 -5.14 -6.88 8.48
N LYS A 67 -4.70 -8.08 8.90
CA LYS A 67 -5.59 -9.25 9.01
C LYS A 67 -6.66 -9.08 10.08
N LEU A 68 -6.34 -8.42 11.19
CA LEU A 68 -7.32 -8.09 12.25
C LEU A 68 -8.35 -7.07 11.79
N ALA A 69 -7.98 -6.09 10.95
CA ALA A 69 -8.89 -5.06 10.44
C ALA A 69 -10.09 -5.66 9.66
N PHE A 70 -9.94 -6.86 9.09
CA PHE A 70 -11.06 -7.60 8.48
C PHE A 70 -12.16 -8.00 9.48
N GLY A 71 -11.91 -7.92 10.79
CA GLY A 71 -12.90 -8.08 11.84
C GLY A 71 -14.03 -7.05 11.75
N PHE A 72 -13.76 -5.86 11.19
CA PHE A 72 -14.78 -4.83 10.95
C PHE A 72 -15.96 -5.34 10.09
N TYR A 73 -15.71 -6.32 9.22
CA TYR A 73 -16.71 -6.86 8.29
C TYR A 73 -17.29 -8.21 8.76
N GLU A 74 -17.01 -8.68 9.97
CA GLU A 74 -17.46 -10.01 10.46
C GLU A 74 -18.97 -10.15 10.51
N ASP A 75 -19.66 -9.14 11.06
CA ASP A 75 -21.10 -9.16 11.26
C ASP A 75 -21.87 -8.39 10.18
N ASN A 76 -21.20 -8.05 9.07
CA ASN A 76 -21.84 -7.34 7.96
C ASN A 76 -22.53 -8.34 7.01
N GLU A 77 -23.86 -8.39 7.05
CA GLU A 77 -24.70 -9.27 6.21
C GLU A 77 -24.63 -8.91 4.71
N GLU A 78 -24.23 -7.69 4.35
CA GLU A 78 -24.08 -7.27 2.96
C GLU A 78 -22.76 -7.76 2.34
N VAL A 79 -21.80 -8.19 3.15
CA VAL A 79 -20.49 -8.66 2.71
C VAL A 79 -20.49 -10.17 2.50
N ASP A 80 -20.02 -10.62 1.33
CA ASP A 80 -19.75 -12.03 1.09
C ASP A 80 -18.61 -12.51 2.00
N GLN A 81 -18.96 -13.35 2.98
CA GLN A 81 -18.04 -13.81 4.01
C GLN A 81 -16.94 -14.74 3.49
N ASP A 82 -17.17 -15.41 2.35
CA ASP A 82 -16.14 -16.24 1.71
C ASP A 82 -15.14 -15.36 0.98
N ASP A 83 -15.61 -14.34 0.27
CA ASP A 83 -14.76 -13.33 -0.36
C ASP A 83 -13.91 -12.58 0.69
N ARG A 84 -14.52 -12.18 1.82
CA ARG A 84 -13.80 -11.57 2.95
C ARG A 84 -12.68 -12.46 3.47
N ARG A 85 -12.98 -13.73 3.71
CA ARG A 85 -11.99 -14.72 4.20
C ARG A 85 -10.86 -14.89 3.20
N LYS A 86 -11.20 -15.03 1.92
CA LYS A 86 -10.24 -15.20 0.83
C LYS A 86 -9.33 -13.98 0.70
N LEU A 87 -9.86 -12.75 0.74
CA LEU A 87 -9.02 -11.55 0.75
C LEU A 87 -8.07 -11.51 1.94
N ARG A 88 -8.55 -11.81 3.14
CA ARG A 88 -7.69 -11.85 4.34
C ARG A 88 -6.54 -12.84 4.19
N GLU A 89 -6.75 -13.96 3.51
CA GLU A 89 -5.73 -14.98 3.22
C GLU A 89 -4.76 -14.56 2.10
N LEU A 90 -5.25 -13.87 1.08
CA LEU A 90 -4.46 -13.40 -0.06
C LEU A 90 -3.62 -12.14 0.22
N PHE A 91 -3.82 -11.50 1.37
CA PHE A 91 -3.02 -10.35 1.78
C PHE A 91 -1.56 -10.73 1.95
N ASP A 92 -0.68 -9.96 1.31
CA ASP A 92 0.76 -10.15 1.37
C ASP A 92 1.52 -8.81 1.36
N LEU A 93 2.74 -8.86 1.88
CA LEU A 93 3.71 -7.78 1.77
C LEU A 93 4.83 -8.25 0.84
N ASP A 94 4.99 -7.55 -0.29
CA ASP A 94 6.10 -7.81 -1.22
C ASP A 94 7.36 -7.14 -0.68
N ILE A 95 8.12 -7.91 0.11
CA ILE A 95 9.28 -7.42 0.85
C ILE A 95 10.46 -7.19 -0.09
N ARG A 96 10.99 -5.96 -0.10
CA ARG A 96 12.15 -5.55 -0.89
C ARG A 96 13.31 -5.15 0.02
N GLU A 97 14.27 -6.05 0.13
CA GLU A 97 15.48 -5.90 0.93
C GLU A 97 16.70 -6.19 0.06
N ASP A 98 17.30 -5.14 -0.52
CA ASP A 98 18.58 -5.22 -1.20
C ASP A 98 19.49 -4.10 -0.68
N PRO A 99 20.34 -4.39 0.32
CA PRO A 99 21.26 -3.39 0.88
C PRO A 99 22.17 -2.75 -0.17
N SER A 100 22.48 -3.45 -1.27
CA SER A 100 23.38 -2.91 -2.30
C SER A 100 22.74 -1.80 -3.12
N ALA A 101 21.41 -1.82 -3.22
CA ALA A 101 20.64 -0.89 -4.05
C ALA A 101 19.80 0.11 -3.23
N LEU A 102 19.43 -0.25 -2.00
CA LEU A 102 18.44 0.48 -1.20
C LEU A 102 19.02 1.14 0.06
N ASP A 103 20.24 0.82 0.48
CA ASP A 103 20.79 1.38 1.72
C ASP A 103 20.94 2.91 1.65
N GLY A 104 20.38 3.59 2.64
CA GLY A 104 20.42 5.05 2.79
C GLY A 104 19.59 5.85 1.80
N ILE A 105 18.81 5.23 0.91
CA ILE A 105 18.01 5.99 -0.06
C ILE A 105 16.81 6.67 0.62
N ASN A 106 16.54 7.91 0.22
CA ASN A 106 15.39 8.69 0.69
C ASN A 106 14.15 8.46 -0.20
N VAL A 107 13.03 9.09 0.16
CA VAL A 107 11.75 8.96 -0.56
C VAL A 107 11.87 9.32 -2.05
N ARG A 108 12.61 10.39 -2.40
CA ARG A 108 12.78 10.81 -3.80
C ARG A 108 13.57 9.74 -4.57
N SER A 109 14.70 9.31 -4.05
CA SER A 109 15.53 8.27 -4.67
C SER A 109 14.80 6.92 -4.78
N LEU A 110 13.95 6.58 -3.80
CA LEU A 110 13.08 5.40 -3.87
C LEU A 110 12.11 5.49 -5.05
N ARG A 111 11.47 6.64 -5.28
CA ARG A 111 10.58 6.80 -6.44
C ARG A 111 11.31 6.57 -7.76
N ASP A 112 12.49 7.18 -7.91
CA ASP A 112 13.31 7.01 -9.11
C ASP A 112 13.69 5.54 -9.32
N PHE A 113 14.07 4.84 -8.24
CA PHE A 113 14.35 3.41 -8.25
C PHE A 113 13.14 2.59 -8.70
N CYS A 114 11.98 2.76 -8.05
CA CYS A 114 10.75 2.03 -8.37
C CYS A 114 10.30 2.29 -9.82
N ASN A 115 10.34 3.54 -10.27
CA ASN A 115 9.97 3.88 -11.65
C ASN A 115 10.92 3.25 -12.67
N ALA A 116 12.22 3.18 -12.37
CA ALA A 116 13.17 2.48 -13.23
C ALA A 116 12.90 0.96 -13.28
N GLU A 117 12.54 0.33 -12.16
CA GLU A 117 12.15 -1.09 -12.12
C GLU A 117 10.86 -1.35 -12.92
N LEU A 118 9.83 -0.53 -12.73
CA LEU A 118 8.56 -0.65 -13.48
C LEU A 118 8.74 -0.50 -14.99
N LEU A 119 9.68 0.35 -15.43
CA LEU A 119 10.03 0.49 -16.85
C LEU A 119 10.69 -0.77 -17.40
N LYS A 120 11.48 -1.50 -16.62
CA LYS A 120 12.07 -2.79 -17.02
C LYS A 120 11.02 -3.89 -17.13
N GLU A 121 9.95 -3.81 -16.33
CA GLU A 121 8.81 -4.73 -16.38
C GLU A 121 7.85 -4.48 -17.56
N THR A 122 8.14 -3.50 -18.43
CA THR A 122 7.30 -3.17 -19.58
C THR A 122 8.02 -3.46 -20.89
N GLU A 123 7.52 -4.42 -21.67
CA GLU A 123 8.02 -4.73 -23.00
C GLU A 123 7.08 -4.17 -24.08
N VAL A 124 7.66 -3.63 -25.17
CA VAL A 124 6.87 -3.19 -26.34
C VAL A 124 6.84 -4.32 -27.37
N VAL A 125 5.71 -5.02 -27.42
CA VAL A 125 5.48 -6.10 -28.39
C VAL A 125 4.77 -5.53 -29.63
N LYS A 126 5.33 -5.77 -30.81
CA LYS A 126 4.68 -5.46 -32.09
C LYS A 126 3.73 -6.61 -32.47
N LYS A 127 2.42 -6.34 -32.52
CA LYS A 127 1.42 -7.25 -33.09
C LYS A 127 0.80 -6.61 -34.33
N GLY A 128 1.28 -7.04 -35.50
CA GLY A 128 0.92 -6.40 -36.78
C GLY A 128 1.38 -4.94 -36.82
N ASN A 129 0.46 -4.02 -37.12
CA ASN A 129 0.73 -2.57 -37.13
C ASN A 129 0.60 -1.91 -35.75
N MET A 130 0.22 -2.66 -34.71
CA MET A 130 -0.02 -2.14 -33.36
C MET A 130 1.19 -2.41 -32.46
N GLN A 131 1.65 -1.38 -31.75
CA GLN A 131 2.61 -1.52 -30.65
C GLN A 131 1.83 -1.64 -29.35
N ILE A 132 1.95 -2.78 -28.67
CA ILE A 132 1.30 -3.03 -27.39
C ILE A 132 2.38 -3.04 -26.33
N ARG A 133 2.20 -2.28 -25.25
CA ARG A 133 2.98 -2.45 -24.03
C ARG A 133 2.41 -3.65 -23.29
N GLU A 134 3.17 -4.73 -23.20
CA GLU A 134 2.85 -5.89 -22.37
C GLU A 134 3.72 -5.83 -21.11
N ASN A 135 3.10 -6.05 -19.95
CA ASN A 135 3.80 -6.08 -18.68
C ASN A 135 4.30 -7.52 -18.42
N THR A 136 5.58 -7.66 -18.08
CA THR A 136 6.25 -8.95 -17.87
C THR A 136 6.14 -9.46 -16.43
N ARG A 137 5.57 -8.66 -15.52
CA ARG A 137 5.39 -9.02 -14.11
C ARG A 137 4.55 -10.28 -13.97
N PRO A 138 4.93 -11.22 -13.10
CA PRO A 138 4.15 -12.41 -12.83
C PRO A 138 2.71 -12.07 -12.44
N HIS A 139 1.74 -12.87 -12.92
CA HIS A 139 0.31 -12.67 -12.68
C HIS A 139 -0.02 -12.41 -11.20
N GLN A 140 0.61 -13.15 -10.28
CA GLN A 140 0.38 -13.03 -8.83
C GLN A 140 0.70 -11.63 -8.26
N GLY A 141 1.58 -10.87 -8.89
CA GLY A 141 1.98 -9.52 -8.45
C GLY A 141 1.20 -8.38 -9.10
N GLN A 142 0.33 -8.68 -10.08
CA GLN A 142 -0.45 -7.68 -10.82
C GLN A 142 -1.68 -7.16 -10.04
N ALA A 143 -1.76 -7.45 -8.74
CA ALA A 143 -2.75 -6.88 -7.84
C ALA A 143 -2.11 -6.29 -6.58
N LEU A 144 -0.81 -5.97 -6.63
CA LEU A 144 -0.12 -5.20 -5.61
C LEU A 144 -0.34 -3.69 -5.83
N SER A 145 -0.20 -2.91 -4.76
CA SER A 145 -0.51 -1.47 -4.77
C SER A 145 0.35 -0.65 -5.72
N ASP A 146 1.59 -1.07 -6.01
CA ASP A 146 2.45 -0.39 -6.98
C ASP A 146 1.96 -0.58 -8.42
N PHE A 147 1.37 -1.75 -8.70
CA PHE A 147 0.79 -2.04 -10.01
C PHE A 147 -0.58 -1.40 -10.20
N LEU A 148 -1.46 -1.50 -9.19
CA LEU A 148 -2.83 -0.98 -9.30
C LEU A 148 -2.92 0.52 -9.07
N PHE A 149 -2.17 1.04 -8.09
CA PHE A 149 -2.35 2.40 -7.59
C PHE A 149 -1.09 3.26 -7.68
N ASN A 150 0.06 2.68 -8.08
CA ASN A 150 1.36 3.35 -8.06
C ASN A 150 1.77 3.79 -6.64
N PHE A 151 1.51 2.95 -5.64
CA PHE A 151 1.87 3.17 -4.25
C PHE A 151 2.79 2.08 -3.70
N VAL A 152 3.78 2.51 -2.91
CA VAL A 152 4.68 1.62 -2.18
C VAL A 152 4.79 2.07 -0.72
N LEU A 153 5.27 1.18 0.13
CA LEU A 153 5.61 1.47 1.52
C LEU A 153 7.12 1.58 1.69
N LEU A 154 7.56 2.47 2.57
CA LEU A 154 8.96 2.70 2.90
C LEU A 154 9.18 2.58 4.41
N ALA A 155 10.21 1.80 4.77
CA ALA A 155 10.79 1.73 6.10
C ALA A 155 12.26 2.22 6.04
N ASP A 156 12.43 3.51 6.28
CA ASP A 156 13.73 4.16 6.42
C ASP A 156 14.22 4.16 7.88
N GLU A 157 15.34 4.83 8.14
CA GLU A 157 15.92 4.91 9.47
C GLU A 157 14.94 5.50 10.51
N ALA A 158 14.18 6.53 10.13
CA ALA A 158 13.21 7.16 11.02
C ALA A 158 12.11 6.18 11.41
N VAL A 159 11.57 5.44 10.44
CA VAL A 159 10.55 4.41 10.67
C VAL A 159 11.06 3.30 11.60
N LEU A 160 12.28 2.80 11.39
CA LEU A 160 12.79 1.72 12.25
C LEU A 160 13.12 2.22 13.67
N LYS A 161 13.53 3.48 13.83
CA LYS A 161 13.66 4.15 15.14
C LYS A 161 12.32 4.41 15.83
N ASP A 162 11.25 4.65 15.07
CA ASP A 162 9.89 4.71 15.63
C ASP A 162 9.50 3.35 16.22
N VAL A 163 9.75 2.27 15.47
CA VAL A 163 9.45 0.90 15.93
C VAL A 163 10.26 0.52 17.16
N GLU A 164 11.52 0.96 17.25
CA GLU A 164 12.34 0.83 18.47
C GLU A 164 11.67 1.47 19.70
N ARG A 165 11.03 2.63 19.51
CA ARG A 165 10.25 3.33 20.55
C ARG A 165 8.87 2.70 20.80
N GLY A 166 8.51 1.64 20.08
CA GLY A 166 7.18 1.02 20.13
C GLY A 166 6.12 1.75 19.29
N GLU A 167 6.53 2.69 18.43
CA GLU A 167 5.66 3.44 17.54
C GLU A 167 5.62 2.78 16.17
N TYR A 168 4.50 2.14 15.84
CA TYR A 168 4.33 1.43 14.58
C TYR A 168 3.74 2.34 13.52
N VAL A 169 4.60 3.18 12.94
CA VAL A 169 4.28 4.14 11.88
C VAL A 169 5.25 3.92 10.73
N LEU A 170 4.78 3.95 9.48
CA LEU A 170 5.60 3.79 8.28
C LEU A 170 5.30 4.90 7.27
N LYS A 171 6.05 4.97 6.16
CA LYS A 171 5.81 5.94 5.10
C LYS A 171 5.08 5.28 3.93
N ALA A 172 3.93 5.82 3.52
CA ALA A 172 3.29 5.49 2.25
C ALA A 172 3.72 6.50 1.19
N VAL A 173 4.14 6.01 0.03
CA VAL A 173 4.77 6.82 -1.03
C VAL A 173 4.05 6.58 -2.35
N SER A 174 3.60 7.67 -2.97
CA SER A 174 3.11 7.69 -4.36
C SER A 174 4.29 7.73 -5.33
N LEU A 175 4.24 6.90 -6.38
CA LEU A 175 5.21 6.88 -7.47
C LEU A 175 4.87 7.86 -8.60
N LEU A 176 3.61 8.29 -8.69
CA LEU A 176 3.11 9.24 -9.71
C LEU A 176 3.12 10.70 -9.25
N TRP A 177 3.86 11.02 -8.19
CA TRP A 177 3.89 12.37 -7.64
C TRP A 177 4.29 13.41 -8.70
N ASP A 178 3.38 14.35 -8.96
CA ASP A 178 3.47 15.38 -9.99
C ASP A 178 4.07 16.71 -9.50
N GLY A 179 4.33 16.83 -8.19
CA GLY A 179 4.79 18.07 -7.55
C GLY A 179 3.65 19.00 -7.10
N ASP A 180 2.42 18.78 -7.57
CA ASP A 180 1.29 19.69 -7.33
C ASP A 180 0.41 19.22 -6.16
N SER A 181 0.40 17.91 -5.88
CA SER A 181 -0.44 17.28 -4.84
C SER A 181 0.26 17.13 -3.48
N GLY A 182 1.07 18.10 -3.07
CA GLY A 182 1.89 18.05 -1.84
C GLY A 182 3.25 17.41 -2.10
N TRP A 183 3.71 16.50 -1.24
CA TRP A 183 5.03 15.84 -1.37
C TRP A 183 4.96 14.40 -1.85
N GLY A 184 3.74 13.88 -2.07
CA GLY A 184 3.49 12.53 -2.58
C GLY A 184 3.85 11.41 -1.61
N TRP A 185 4.02 11.70 -0.32
CA TRP A 185 4.21 10.70 0.73
C TRP A 185 3.62 11.19 2.05
N MET A 186 3.30 10.25 2.94
CA MET A 186 2.73 10.52 4.26
C MET A 186 3.09 9.41 5.24
N ARG A 187 3.27 9.74 6.53
CA ARG A 187 3.39 8.73 7.59
C ARG A 187 2.02 8.15 7.92
N ILE A 188 1.92 6.84 8.01
CA ILE A 188 0.68 6.11 8.32
C ILE A 188 0.92 5.11 9.45
N PRO A 189 -0.02 4.94 10.39
CA PRO A 189 0.03 3.84 11.34
C PRO A 189 -0.07 2.48 10.62
N THR A 190 0.62 1.47 11.13
CA THR A 190 0.54 0.10 10.58
C THR A 190 -0.88 -0.47 10.59
N GLY A 191 -1.74 0.06 11.47
CA GLY A 191 -3.14 -0.36 11.60
C GLY A 191 -4.06 0.18 10.53
N TYR A 192 -3.61 1.15 9.70
CA TYR A 192 -4.43 1.81 8.68
C TYR A 192 -4.13 1.33 7.25
N LEU A 193 -3.48 0.17 7.07
CA LEU A 193 -3.19 -0.35 5.73
C LEU A 193 -4.45 -0.73 4.94
N LEU A 194 -5.47 -1.29 5.61
CA LEU A 194 -6.72 -1.65 4.94
C LEU A 194 -7.50 -0.38 4.54
N GLU A 195 -7.50 0.62 5.39
CA GLU A 195 -8.07 1.95 5.15
C GLU A 195 -7.35 2.67 4.01
N LEU A 196 -6.00 2.60 3.97
CA LEU A 196 -5.23 3.13 2.85
C LEU A 196 -5.62 2.43 1.55
N TRP A 197 -5.70 1.10 1.57
CA TRP A 197 -6.11 0.33 0.38
C TRP A 197 -7.49 0.76 -0.13
N ASN A 198 -8.45 0.94 0.79
CA ASN A 198 -9.79 1.40 0.45
C ASN A 198 -9.80 2.82 -0.10
N PHE A 199 -9.00 3.70 0.50
CA PHE A 199 -8.84 5.07 0.03
C PHE A 199 -8.25 5.13 -1.38
N LEU A 200 -7.27 4.27 -1.69
CA LEU A 200 -6.70 4.16 -3.04
C LEU A 200 -7.70 3.59 -4.05
N LEU A 201 -8.50 2.59 -3.67
CA LEU A 201 -9.58 2.06 -4.51
C LEU A 201 -10.64 3.11 -4.86
N TRP A 202 -10.98 4.00 -3.93
CA TRP A 202 -11.97 5.05 -4.18
C TRP A 202 -11.47 6.18 -5.08
N ASN A 203 -10.15 6.30 -5.24
CA ASN A 203 -9.50 7.34 -6.03
C ASN A 203 -8.60 6.71 -7.11
N ASP A 204 -9.00 5.56 -7.64
CA ASP A 204 -8.22 4.76 -8.60
C ASP A 204 -7.95 5.51 -9.93
N ASP A 205 -8.77 6.52 -10.24
CA ASP A 205 -8.63 7.38 -11.40
C ASP A 205 -7.55 8.46 -11.23
N ARG A 206 -7.22 8.86 -10.00
CA ARG A 206 -6.33 9.99 -9.66
C ARG A 206 -5.48 9.72 -8.42
N THR A 207 -4.83 8.57 -8.35
CA THR A 207 -4.07 8.16 -7.15
C THR A 207 -2.89 9.09 -6.83
N GLU A 208 -2.38 9.87 -7.78
CA GLU A 208 -1.34 10.88 -7.53
C GLU A 208 -1.81 12.00 -6.59
N ARG A 209 -3.13 12.15 -6.43
CA ARG A 209 -3.76 13.11 -5.53
C ARG A 209 -4.06 12.52 -4.15
N CYS A 210 -3.85 11.22 -3.96
CA CYS A 210 -3.98 10.59 -2.66
C CYS A 210 -2.88 11.06 -1.71
N LEU A 211 -3.19 11.12 -0.42
CA LEU A 211 -2.27 11.51 0.64
C LEU A 211 -1.71 12.95 0.53
N ARG A 212 -2.49 13.88 -0.04
CA ARG A 212 -2.15 15.31 -0.19
C ARG A 212 -1.88 16.05 1.11
N PHE A 213 -0.63 16.45 1.33
CA PHE A 213 -0.26 17.28 2.48
C PHE A 213 -0.04 18.74 2.10
N HIS A 214 -0.67 19.66 2.85
CA HIS A 214 -0.53 21.10 2.69
C HIS A 214 0.37 21.67 3.79
N GLY A 215 1.67 21.70 3.53
CA GLY A 215 2.70 22.23 4.43
C GLY A 215 4.11 21.97 3.88
N PRO A 216 5.17 22.45 4.56
CA PRO A 216 6.56 22.07 4.28
C PRO A 216 6.78 20.55 4.34
N GLU A 217 7.72 20.01 3.56
CA GLU A 217 8.01 18.56 3.57
C GLU A 217 8.48 18.09 4.96
N GLU A 218 9.26 18.92 5.64
CA GLU A 218 9.80 18.65 6.99
C GLU A 218 8.70 18.35 8.02
N ASP A 219 7.49 18.90 7.83
CA ASP A 219 6.37 18.63 8.71
C ASP A 219 5.86 17.18 8.57
N LEU A 220 6.08 16.51 7.44
CA LEU A 220 5.69 15.11 7.26
C LEU A 220 6.44 14.15 8.16
N ASP A 221 7.60 14.54 8.70
CA ASP A 221 8.33 13.74 9.67
C ASP A 221 7.64 13.69 11.03
N ILE A 222 6.67 14.58 11.30
CA ILE A 222 5.92 14.63 12.56
C ILE A 222 4.41 14.46 12.39
N HIS A 223 3.87 14.72 11.20
CA HIS A 223 2.44 14.54 10.93
C HIS A 223 2.14 13.08 10.56
N ILE A 224 1.03 12.54 11.06
CA ILE A 224 0.59 11.16 10.83
C ILE A 224 -0.82 11.18 10.22
N TRP A 225 -1.05 10.34 9.22
CA TRP A 225 -2.33 10.24 8.52
C TRP A 225 -3.44 9.82 9.47
N ILE A 226 -4.53 10.57 9.41
CA ILE A 226 -5.67 10.45 10.33
C ILE A 226 -6.60 9.27 10.02
N GLY A 227 -6.43 8.60 8.86
CA GLY A 227 -7.27 7.48 8.43
C GLY A 227 -8.71 7.85 8.05
N ASP A 228 -9.06 9.13 8.10
CA ASP A 228 -10.39 9.63 7.75
C ASP A 228 -10.52 9.78 6.23
N MET A 229 -11.26 8.86 5.61
CA MET A 229 -11.51 8.82 4.18
C MET A 229 -12.56 9.86 3.71
N ALA A 230 -13.19 10.62 4.63
CA ALA A 230 -14.18 11.64 4.30
C ALA A 230 -13.60 13.06 4.14
N ILE A 231 -12.32 13.25 4.43
CA ILE A 231 -11.62 14.54 4.32
C ILE A 231 -10.94 14.64 2.94
N ASP A 232 -11.15 15.76 2.24
CA ASP A 232 -10.48 16.05 0.97
C ASP A 232 -8.99 16.34 1.24
N GLY A 233 -8.11 15.43 0.80
CA GLY A 233 -6.67 15.45 1.11
C GLY A 233 -6.33 15.01 2.54
N THR A 234 -5.06 15.15 2.94
CA THR A 234 -4.62 14.82 4.32
C THR A 234 -4.66 16.01 5.27
N GLY A 235 -4.80 17.26 4.79
CA GLY A 235 -4.88 18.44 5.64
C GLY A 235 -3.69 18.58 6.62
N LYS A 236 -3.77 19.48 7.60
CA LYS A 236 -2.77 19.61 8.69
C LYS A 236 -2.88 18.40 9.63
N CYS A 237 -2.32 17.27 9.22
CA CYS A 237 -2.45 15.96 9.87
C CYS A 237 -1.98 15.85 11.34
N SER A 238 -2.89 15.47 12.22
CA SER A 238 -2.58 14.64 13.37
C SER A 238 -3.81 13.83 13.75
N GLU A 239 -3.60 12.54 14.07
CA GLU A 239 -4.68 11.58 14.35
C GLU A 239 -5.69 12.17 15.34
N ILE A 240 -7.01 12.05 15.08
CA ILE A 240 -8.12 12.66 15.87
C ILE A 240 -8.28 11.97 17.25
N ARG A 241 -7.21 11.45 17.84
CA ARG A 241 -7.22 10.92 19.19
C ARG A 241 -6.98 12.05 20.17
N ARG A 242 -7.86 12.19 21.16
CA ARG A 242 -7.81 13.23 22.22
C ARG A 242 -6.56 13.20 23.11
N ARG A 243 -5.62 12.28 22.89
CA ARG A 243 -4.39 12.11 23.66
C ARG A 243 -3.25 11.71 22.72
N GLN A 244 -2.08 12.31 22.91
CA GLN A 244 -0.85 11.99 22.20
C GLN A 244 -0.50 10.51 22.37
N HIS A 245 -0.51 9.76 21.27
CA HIS A 245 -0.18 8.32 21.23
C HIS A 245 1.23 8.08 20.69
N TYR A 246 1.68 8.92 19.76
CA TYR A 246 3.02 8.90 19.19
C TYR A 246 3.82 10.11 19.67
N SER A 247 5.10 9.94 19.97
CA SER A 247 6.00 11.02 20.40
C SER A 247 6.09 12.16 19.39
N THR A 248 5.93 11.85 18.10
CA THR A 248 5.94 12.84 17.03
C THR A 248 4.57 13.45 16.72
N GLN A 249 3.47 12.89 17.25
CA GLN A 249 2.12 13.40 17.00
C GLN A 249 1.97 14.79 17.61
N ARG A 250 1.67 15.81 16.78
CA ARG A 250 1.17 17.10 17.24
C ARG A 250 -0.35 17.05 17.45
N ASP A 251 -0.93 17.98 18.19
CA ASP A 251 -2.39 18.12 18.25
C ASP A 251 -2.86 19.09 17.15
N CYS A 252 -4.01 18.81 16.53
CA CYS A 252 -4.70 19.74 15.61
C CYS A 252 -5.23 21.02 16.30
N THR A 253 -4.87 21.30 17.56
CA THR A 253 -5.44 22.38 18.39
C THR A 253 -4.67 23.69 18.39
N ASP A 254 -3.52 23.79 17.73
CA ASP A 254 -2.84 25.07 17.57
C ASP A 254 -3.36 25.80 16.32
N TRP A 255 -4.49 26.50 16.52
CA TRP A 255 -5.01 27.53 15.61
C TRP A 255 -4.89 28.90 16.26
#